data_AF-A0A976J596-F1
#
_entry.id   AF-A0A976J596-F1
#
_cell.length_a   1.000
_cell.length_b   1.000
_cell.length_c   1.000
_cell.angle_alpha   90.00
_cell.angle_beta   90.00
_cell.angle_gamma   90.00
#
_symmetry.space_group_name_H-M   'P 1'
#
loop_
_entity.id
_entity.type
_entity.pdbx_description
1 polymer ?
#
loop_
_entity_poly.entity_id
_entity_poly.type
_entity_poly.pdbx_seq_one_letter_code
_entity_poly.pdbx_strand_id
1 'polypeptide(L)'
;MRRDHRPNWLRRLAKAYEARRARHFLYPQFESFGDGGHIARPQNINVHGRGISAGNNVHMAATATQNIWLTSWQWWDSHGRIEIGDCVLLTPGVRISSSQHVKIGNGTMLASNVYITDSDWHGTYDRIAESGKSAPVELKENVWIGDSAIICKGVTIGENSIVGAGSVVVDDIPANAIAAGVPAVVVRELDPAEPRRTRMDYFTDPAKLDADMEGLHRQMLQGNSFLGWLRVLIAPRRGD
;
A
#
# COMPACT_ATOMS: atom_id res chain seq x y z
N MET A 1 17.79 4.91 9.48
CA MET A 1 17.68 3.86 10.51
C MET A 1 19.01 3.77 11.25
N ARG A 2 19.01 4.08 12.56
CA ARG A 2 20.09 3.62 13.45
C ARG A 2 19.85 2.13 13.72
N ARG A 3 20.89 1.33 13.99
CA ARG A 3 20.85 -0.15 13.95
C ARG A 3 19.71 -0.73 14.81
N ASP A 4 19.08 -1.83 14.38
CA ASP A 4 18.13 -2.55 15.24
C ASP A 4 18.92 -3.38 16.27
N HIS A 5 18.75 -3.04 17.55
CA HIS A 5 19.42 -3.71 18.67
C HIS A 5 18.56 -4.79 19.34
N ARG A 6 17.32 -5.00 18.88
CA ARG A 6 16.45 -6.02 19.48
C ARG A 6 17.08 -7.42 19.31
N PRO A 7 17.00 -8.27 20.34
CA PRO A 7 17.24 -9.71 20.15
C PRO A 7 16.23 -10.29 19.16
N ASN A 8 16.63 -11.30 18.39
CA ASN A 8 15.76 -11.90 17.37
C ASN A 8 14.43 -12.42 17.94
N TRP A 9 14.43 -13.01 19.15
CA TRP A 9 13.18 -13.49 19.78
C TRP A 9 12.21 -12.35 20.08
N LEU A 10 12.70 -11.17 20.48
CA LEU A 10 11.88 -10.02 20.80
C LEU A 10 11.28 -9.40 19.53
N ARG A 11 12.06 -9.34 18.44
CA ARG A 11 11.54 -8.97 17.12
C ARG A 11 10.42 -9.92 16.67
N ARG A 12 10.62 -11.24 16.82
CA ARG A 12 9.59 -12.25 16.46
C ARG A 12 8.32 -12.06 17.28
N LEU A 13 8.45 -11.80 18.59
CA LEU A 13 7.32 -11.52 19.47
C LEU A 13 6.58 -10.25 19.03
N ALA A 14 7.30 -9.19 18.66
CA ALA A 14 6.69 -7.97 18.11
C ALA A 14 5.94 -8.23 16.79
N LYS A 15 6.54 -8.96 15.84
CA LYS A 15 5.87 -9.36 14.58
C LYS A 15 4.60 -10.18 14.86
N ALA A 16 4.67 -11.13 15.78
CA ALA A 16 3.52 -11.96 16.16
C ALA A 16 2.41 -11.14 16.85
N TYR A 17 2.78 -10.16 17.68
CA TYR A 17 1.83 -9.23 18.30
C TYR A 17 1.11 -8.38 17.25
N GLU A 18 1.83 -7.81 16.30
CA GLU A 18 1.23 -7.03 15.20
C GLU A 18 0.30 -7.90 14.35
N ALA A 19 0.72 -9.11 13.98
CA ALA A 19 -0.11 -10.04 13.22
C ALA A 19 -1.40 -10.41 13.97
N ARG A 20 -1.31 -10.70 15.27
CA ARG A 20 -2.49 -11.00 16.10
C ARG A 20 -3.42 -9.80 16.18
N ARG A 21 -2.87 -8.60 16.36
CA ARG A 21 -3.64 -7.37 16.42
C ARG A 21 -4.33 -7.06 15.09
N ALA A 22 -3.64 -7.27 13.97
CA ALA A 22 -4.23 -7.11 12.64
C ALA A 22 -5.42 -8.06 12.43
N ARG A 23 -5.26 -9.35 12.72
CA ARG A 23 -6.35 -10.33 12.61
C ARG A 23 -7.55 -10.02 13.50
N HIS A 24 -7.31 -9.50 14.70
CA HIS A 24 -8.39 -9.25 15.65
C HIS A 24 -9.11 -7.91 15.41
N PHE A 25 -8.37 -6.85 15.06
CA PHE A 25 -8.93 -5.49 14.98
C PHE A 25 -9.04 -4.96 13.56
N LEU A 26 -8.12 -5.30 12.67
CA LEU A 26 -8.08 -4.72 11.32
C LEU A 26 -8.88 -5.57 10.33
N TYR A 27 -8.63 -6.89 10.26
CA TYR A 27 -9.24 -7.75 9.24
C TYR A 27 -10.76 -7.76 9.29
N PRO A 28 -11.43 -7.76 10.47
CA PRO A 28 -12.88 -7.70 10.53
C PRO A 28 -13.50 -6.40 10.01
N GLN A 29 -12.70 -5.36 9.73
CA GLN A 29 -13.19 -4.11 9.12
C GLN A 29 -13.31 -4.21 7.60
N PHE A 30 -12.74 -5.26 6.98
CA PHE A 30 -12.86 -5.53 5.55
C PHE A 30 -14.01 -6.50 5.29
N GLU A 31 -14.60 -6.45 4.09
CA GLU A 31 -15.55 -7.49 3.65
C GLU A 31 -14.87 -8.84 3.45
N SER A 32 -13.63 -8.81 2.98
CA SER A 32 -12.73 -9.96 2.93
C SER A 32 -11.29 -9.49 3.01
N PHE A 33 -10.44 -10.31 3.64
CA PHE A 33 -9.01 -10.06 3.75
C PHE A 33 -8.27 -11.40 3.63
N GLY A 34 -7.42 -11.54 2.61
CA GLY A 34 -6.67 -12.76 2.33
C GLY A 34 -5.52 -13.04 3.31
N ASP A 35 -4.98 -14.24 3.24
CA ASP A 35 -3.92 -14.72 4.13
C ASP A 35 -2.51 -14.37 3.62
N GLY A 36 -1.47 -14.57 4.45
CA GLY A 36 -0.05 -14.50 4.02
C GLY A 36 0.57 -13.10 3.94
N GLY A 37 -0.20 -12.05 4.18
CA GLY A 37 0.28 -10.67 4.21
C GLY A 37 1.08 -10.26 5.45
N HIS A 38 1.78 -9.13 5.37
CA HIS A 38 2.46 -8.50 6.50
C HIS A 38 1.92 -7.10 6.77
N ILE A 39 1.37 -6.91 7.98
CA ILE A 39 0.81 -5.63 8.43
C ILE A 39 1.68 -5.06 9.56
N ALA A 40 2.41 -4.00 9.27
CA ALA A 40 3.18 -3.25 10.26
C ALA A 40 2.36 -2.07 10.78
N ARG A 41 2.29 -1.91 12.11
CA ARG A 41 1.46 -0.90 12.78
C ARG A 41 -0.02 -0.94 12.35
N PRO A 42 -0.75 -2.06 12.55
CA PRO A 42 -2.15 -2.19 12.13
C PRO A 42 -3.09 -1.12 12.71
N GLN A 43 -2.76 -0.54 13.86
CA GLN A 43 -3.54 0.55 14.47
C GLN A 43 -3.47 1.90 13.75
N ASN A 44 -2.54 2.02 12.79
CA ASN A 44 -2.37 3.19 11.96
C ASN A 44 -2.96 2.99 10.55
N ILE A 45 -3.75 1.93 10.36
CA ILE A 45 -4.49 1.64 9.14
C ILE A 45 -5.97 1.87 9.45
N ASN A 46 -6.59 2.79 8.74
CA ASN A 46 -7.95 3.23 8.98
C ASN A 46 -8.82 2.77 7.81
N VAL A 47 -9.82 1.97 8.11
CA VAL A 47 -10.81 1.47 7.14
C VAL A 47 -12.13 2.13 7.48
N HIS A 48 -12.72 2.82 6.52
CA HIS A 48 -13.99 3.52 6.70
C HIS A 48 -14.95 3.17 5.57
N GLY A 49 -16.20 2.86 5.92
CA GLY A 49 -17.23 2.48 4.96
C GLY A 49 -17.39 0.96 4.80
N ARG A 50 -17.97 0.56 3.66
CA ARG A 50 -18.22 -0.83 3.26
C ARG A 50 -17.66 -1.08 1.85
N GLY A 51 -17.66 -2.31 1.35
CA GLY A 51 -17.17 -2.60 0.01
C GLY A 51 -15.64 -2.54 -0.12
N ILE A 52 -14.91 -2.77 0.98
CA ILE A 52 -13.44 -2.76 0.98
C ILE A 52 -12.94 -4.19 1.18
N SER A 53 -12.20 -4.70 0.21
CA SER A 53 -11.63 -6.05 0.22
C SER A 53 -10.12 -6.02 -0.07
N ALA A 54 -9.42 -7.05 0.41
CA ALA A 54 -8.00 -7.24 0.16
C ALA A 54 -7.67 -8.71 -0.10
N GLY A 55 -6.85 -8.96 -1.11
CA GLY A 55 -6.39 -10.30 -1.49
C GLY A 55 -5.36 -10.90 -0.54
N ASN A 56 -4.75 -11.99 -0.97
CA ASN A 56 -3.69 -12.70 -0.27
C ASN A 56 -2.36 -11.94 -0.36
N ASN A 57 -1.47 -12.15 0.60
CA ASN A 57 -0.11 -11.60 0.63
C ASN A 57 -0.05 -10.06 0.55
N VAL A 58 -1.13 -9.37 0.94
CA VAL A 58 -1.16 -7.90 0.98
C VAL A 58 -0.27 -7.39 2.11
N HIS A 59 0.62 -6.47 1.76
CA HIS A 59 1.53 -5.84 2.71
C HIS A 59 1.11 -4.40 2.94
N MET A 60 0.94 -4.03 4.20
CA MET A 60 0.64 -2.66 4.60
C MET A 60 1.61 -2.23 5.69
N ALA A 61 2.28 -1.10 5.47
CA ALA A 61 3.14 -0.50 6.47
C ALA A 61 2.70 0.93 6.73
N ALA A 62 2.36 1.22 7.98
CA ALA A 62 2.03 2.56 8.45
C ALA A 62 3.02 3.03 9.52
N THR A 63 3.05 4.33 9.79
CA THR A 63 3.79 4.90 10.91
C THR A 63 2.86 5.70 11.81
N ALA A 64 3.35 6.15 12.96
CA ALA A 64 2.56 6.97 13.88
C ALA A 64 2.13 8.33 13.28
N THR A 65 2.84 8.81 12.26
CA THR A 65 2.59 10.11 11.61
C THR A 65 2.05 9.96 10.20
N GLN A 66 2.21 8.80 9.57
CA GLN A 66 1.75 8.51 8.21
C GLN A 66 0.88 7.26 8.25
N ASN A 67 -0.39 7.50 8.57
CA ASN A 67 -1.43 6.48 8.55
C ASN A 67 -1.77 6.08 7.11
N ILE A 68 -2.29 4.87 6.93
CA ILE A 68 -2.98 4.46 5.69
C ILE A 68 -4.48 4.70 5.88
N TRP A 69 -5.13 5.23 4.85
CA TRP A 69 -6.58 5.48 4.86
C TRP A 69 -7.25 4.83 3.66
N LEU A 70 -8.19 3.93 3.94
CA LEU A 70 -9.06 3.30 2.96
C LEU A 70 -10.49 3.75 3.26
N THR A 71 -11.07 4.56 2.38
CA THR A 71 -12.37 5.19 2.63
C THR A 71 -13.30 4.93 1.46
N SER A 72 -14.37 4.19 1.74
CA SER A 72 -15.50 4.01 0.84
C SER A 72 -16.68 4.83 1.35
N TRP A 73 -17.18 5.73 0.51
CA TRP A 73 -18.33 6.57 0.81
C TRP A 73 -19.63 5.93 0.35
N GLN A 74 -20.59 5.91 1.28
CA GLN A 74 -21.89 5.24 1.14
C GLN A 74 -23.06 6.24 1.29
N TRP A 75 -22.85 7.51 0.92
CA TRP A 75 -23.83 8.59 1.11
C TRP A 75 -24.52 8.98 -0.20
N TRP A 76 -25.79 9.36 -0.08
CA TRP A 76 -26.66 9.62 -1.24
C TRP A 76 -26.69 8.40 -2.18
N ASP A 77 -26.41 8.60 -3.46
CA ASP A 77 -26.36 7.55 -4.49
C ASP A 77 -24.94 6.93 -4.64
N SER A 78 -24.00 7.28 -3.75
CA SER A 78 -22.64 6.76 -3.75
C SER A 78 -22.58 5.37 -3.12
N HIS A 79 -22.00 4.42 -3.84
CA HIS A 79 -21.74 3.05 -3.37
C HIS A 79 -20.28 2.70 -3.59
N GLY A 80 -19.39 3.40 -2.88
CA GLY A 80 -17.96 3.24 -3.01
C GLY A 80 -17.52 1.79 -2.78
N ARG A 81 -16.52 1.37 -3.55
CA ARG A 81 -15.84 0.09 -3.39
C ARG A 81 -14.35 0.25 -3.58
N ILE A 82 -13.56 -0.48 -2.80
CA ILE A 82 -12.10 -0.55 -2.93
C ILE A 82 -11.72 -2.03 -2.97
N GLU A 83 -11.24 -2.48 -4.12
CA GLU A 83 -10.79 -3.86 -4.32
C GLU A 83 -9.26 -3.87 -4.42
N ILE A 84 -8.59 -4.44 -3.42
CA ILE A 84 -7.13 -4.60 -3.41
C ILE A 84 -6.80 -6.05 -3.77
N GLY A 85 -6.06 -6.26 -4.86
CA GLY A 85 -5.63 -7.58 -5.31
C GLY A 85 -4.58 -8.26 -4.42
N ASP A 86 -4.09 -9.38 -4.89
CA ASP A 86 -3.07 -10.18 -4.24
C ASP A 86 -1.69 -9.50 -4.30
N CYS A 87 -0.86 -9.76 -3.29
CA CYS A 87 0.52 -9.30 -3.20
C CYS A 87 0.71 -7.79 -3.33
N VAL A 88 -0.32 -6.97 -3.11
CA VAL A 88 -0.21 -5.51 -3.20
C VAL A 88 0.59 -4.97 -2.02
N LEU A 89 1.40 -3.93 -2.27
CA LEU A 89 2.14 -3.20 -1.23
C LEU A 89 1.58 -1.78 -1.05
N LEU A 90 1.15 -1.46 0.17
CA LEU A 90 0.81 -0.10 0.59
C LEU A 90 1.83 0.37 1.61
N THR A 91 2.49 1.48 1.31
CA THR A 91 3.49 2.08 2.20
C THR A 91 2.91 3.27 2.98
N PRO A 92 3.64 3.86 3.95
CA PRO A 92 3.05 4.84 4.85
C PRO A 92 2.45 6.06 4.13
N GLY A 93 1.29 6.51 4.59
CA GLY A 93 0.63 7.71 4.07
C GLY A 93 -0.26 7.49 2.85
N VAL A 94 -0.35 6.26 2.31
CA VAL A 94 -1.28 5.93 1.21
C VAL A 94 -2.72 6.25 1.62
N ARG A 95 -3.44 6.95 0.74
CA ARG A 95 -4.86 7.28 0.89
C ARG A 95 -5.63 6.83 -0.35
N ILE A 96 -6.72 6.11 -0.14
CA ILE A 96 -7.63 5.66 -1.20
C ILE A 96 -9.03 6.09 -0.79
N SER A 97 -9.70 6.85 -1.65
CA SER A 97 -11.06 7.35 -1.39
C SER A 97 -11.96 7.05 -2.58
N SER A 98 -13.02 6.29 -2.32
CA SER A 98 -13.92 5.74 -3.34
C SER A 98 -15.36 6.18 -3.11
N SER A 99 -16.02 6.65 -4.16
CA SER A 99 -17.46 6.93 -4.25
C SER A 99 -18.16 5.95 -5.20
N GLN A 100 -17.44 5.33 -6.12
CA GLN A 100 -17.97 4.38 -7.09
C GLN A 100 -17.16 3.07 -7.08
N HIS A 101 -15.90 3.10 -7.51
CA HIS A 101 -15.03 1.94 -7.52
C HIS A 101 -13.55 2.32 -7.74
N VAL A 102 -12.68 1.86 -6.85
CA VAL A 102 -11.22 1.84 -7.05
C VAL A 102 -10.75 0.39 -7.03
N LYS A 103 -10.16 -0.07 -8.13
CA LYS A 103 -9.61 -1.43 -8.25
C LYS A 103 -8.10 -1.38 -8.40
N ILE A 104 -7.42 -2.19 -7.61
CA ILE A 104 -5.95 -2.32 -7.63
C ILE A 104 -5.60 -3.77 -8.00
N GLY A 105 -4.97 -3.93 -9.16
CA GLY A 105 -4.50 -5.21 -9.67
C GLY A 105 -3.39 -5.82 -8.81
N ASN A 106 -3.18 -7.12 -8.96
CA ASN A 106 -2.23 -7.87 -8.14
C ASN A 106 -0.79 -7.40 -8.37
N GLY A 107 0.03 -7.56 -7.34
CA GLY A 107 1.44 -7.18 -7.35
C GLY A 107 1.70 -5.68 -7.44
N THR A 108 0.65 -4.84 -7.45
CA THR A 108 0.78 -3.39 -7.50
C THR A 108 1.52 -2.86 -6.26
N MET A 109 2.37 -1.86 -6.47
CA MET A 109 3.13 -1.21 -5.41
C MET A 109 2.77 0.28 -5.33
N LEU A 110 2.29 0.70 -4.17
CA LEU A 110 1.98 2.10 -3.87
C LEU A 110 3.04 2.66 -2.92
N ALA A 111 3.86 3.58 -3.43
CA ALA A 111 4.84 4.31 -2.63
C ALA A 111 4.16 5.29 -1.65
N SER A 112 4.97 5.95 -0.82
CA SER A 112 4.44 6.69 0.33
C SER A 112 3.63 7.89 -0.13
N ASN A 113 2.61 8.25 0.66
CA ASN A 113 1.71 9.38 0.40
C ASN A 113 0.94 9.37 -0.94
N VAL A 114 0.89 8.24 -1.66
CA VAL A 114 0.06 8.12 -2.86
C VAL A 114 -1.41 8.38 -2.52
N TYR A 115 -2.10 9.15 -3.36
CA TYR A 115 -3.53 9.39 -3.24
C TYR A 115 -4.27 8.89 -4.48
N ILE A 116 -5.30 8.05 -4.28
CA ILE A 116 -6.17 7.56 -5.35
C ILE A 116 -7.60 8.00 -5.04
N THR A 117 -8.26 8.63 -6.01
CA THR A 117 -9.65 9.06 -5.88
C THR A 117 -10.42 8.87 -7.16
N ASP A 118 -11.66 8.38 -7.04
CA ASP A 118 -12.58 8.16 -8.15
C ASP A 118 -13.70 9.21 -8.24
N SER A 119 -13.58 10.32 -7.50
CA SER A 119 -14.60 11.37 -7.42
C SER A 119 -14.01 12.77 -7.32
N ASP A 120 -14.73 13.76 -7.86
CA ASP A 120 -14.49 15.18 -7.60
C ASP A 120 -15.04 15.64 -6.24
N TRP A 121 -15.79 14.77 -5.55
CA TRP A 121 -16.46 14.97 -4.25
C TRP A 121 -17.59 16.00 -4.23
N HIS A 122 -17.36 17.19 -4.75
CA HIS A 122 -18.32 18.29 -4.79
C HIS A 122 -18.57 18.77 -6.22
N GLY A 123 -19.77 19.29 -6.47
CA GLY A 123 -20.09 20.00 -7.70
C GLY A 123 -19.21 21.23 -7.92
N THR A 124 -19.04 21.63 -9.18
CA THR A 124 -18.18 22.77 -9.55
C THR A 124 -18.78 24.11 -9.09
N TYR A 125 -20.10 24.27 -9.23
CA TYR A 125 -20.83 25.51 -8.99
C TYR A 125 -21.66 25.47 -7.70
N ASP A 126 -22.27 24.33 -7.37
CA ASP A 126 -22.89 24.08 -6.07
C ASP A 126 -22.11 23.00 -5.32
N ARG A 127 -21.32 23.40 -4.33
CA ARG A 127 -20.49 22.48 -3.54
C ARG A 127 -21.22 21.86 -2.35
N ILE A 128 -22.46 22.28 -2.08
CA ILE A 128 -23.22 21.84 -0.91
C ILE A 128 -24.30 20.83 -1.32
N ALA A 129 -25.01 21.11 -2.41
CA ALA A 129 -26.14 20.30 -2.85
C ALA A 129 -25.78 19.25 -3.91
N GLU A 130 -24.73 19.48 -4.71
CA GLU A 130 -24.36 18.57 -5.80
C GLU A 130 -23.15 17.70 -5.42
N SER A 131 -23.31 16.38 -5.54
CA SER A 131 -22.20 15.44 -5.53
C SER A 131 -21.28 15.68 -6.72
N GLY A 132 -19.98 15.62 -6.48
CA GLY A 132 -18.99 15.64 -7.55
C GLY A 132 -19.16 14.46 -8.51
N LYS A 133 -18.67 14.63 -9.75
CA LYS A 133 -18.67 13.53 -10.73
C LYS A 133 -17.76 12.42 -10.23
N SER A 134 -18.24 11.19 -10.33
CA SER A 134 -17.44 10.00 -10.04
C SER A 134 -17.25 9.16 -11.31
N ALA A 135 -16.09 8.53 -11.43
CA ALA A 135 -15.77 7.58 -12.48
C ALA A 135 -14.71 6.59 -11.96
N PRO A 136 -14.85 5.28 -12.23
CA PRO A 136 -13.98 4.26 -11.64
C PRO A 136 -12.49 4.51 -11.92
N VAL A 137 -11.64 4.11 -10.98
CA VAL A 137 -10.19 4.05 -11.18
C VAL A 137 -9.75 2.60 -11.19
N GLU A 138 -8.94 2.21 -12.18
CA GLU A 138 -8.42 0.86 -12.29
C GLU A 138 -6.90 0.87 -12.51
N LEU A 139 -6.17 0.36 -11.52
CA LEU A 139 -4.76 0.00 -11.71
C LEU A 139 -4.72 -1.47 -12.13
N LYS A 140 -4.15 -1.77 -13.29
CA LYS A 140 -3.94 -3.15 -13.74
C LYS A 140 -2.80 -3.81 -12.95
N GLU A 141 -2.45 -5.02 -13.35
CA GLU A 141 -1.47 -5.86 -12.68
C GLU A 141 -0.06 -5.24 -12.69
N ASN A 142 0.70 -5.45 -11.61
CA ASN A 142 2.11 -5.08 -11.49
C ASN A 142 2.41 -3.59 -11.77
N VAL A 143 1.45 -2.71 -11.47
CA VAL A 143 1.65 -1.26 -11.57
C VAL A 143 2.52 -0.75 -10.42
N TRP A 144 3.36 0.24 -10.68
CA TRP A 144 4.11 0.94 -9.64
C TRP A 144 3.77 2.43 -9.61
N ILE A 145 3.21 2.89 -8.50
CA ILE A 145 2.90 4.29 -8.27
C ILE A 145 3.96 4.92 -7.37
N GLY A 146 4.66 5.91 -7.91
CA GLY A 146 5.73 6.65 -7.24
C GLY A 146 5.25 7.51 -6.08
N ASP A 147 6.20 7.89 -5.22
CA ASP A 147 5.92 8.62 -3.97
C ASP A 147 5.12 9.90 -4.23
N SER A 148 4.08 10.14 -3.42
CA SER A 148 3.25 11.35 -3.47
C SER A 148 2.55 11.60 -4.81
N ALA A 149 2.40 10.58 -5.68
CA ALA A 149 1.60 10.69 -6.89
C ALA A 149 0.08 10.66 -6.58
N ILE A 150 -0.71 11.31 -7.44
CA ILE A 150 -2.16 11.43 -7.34
C ILE A 150 -2.79 10.80 -8.58
N ILE A 151 -3.72 9.86 -8.39
CA ILE A 151 -4.50 9.23 -9.46
C ILE A 151 -5.94 9.74 -9.37
N CYS A 152 -6.39 10.46 -10.39
CA CYS A 152 -7.71 11.06 -10.45
C CYS A 152 -8.75 10.10 -11.03
N LYS A 153 -10.02 10.49 -10.89
CA LYS A 153 -11.17 9.70 -11.31
C LYS A 153 -11.15 9.33 -12.79
N GLY A 154 -11.69 8.17 -13.11
CA GLY A 154 -11.84 7.71 -14.49
C GLY A 154 -10.56 7.18 -15.13
N VAL A 155 -9.43 7.19 -14.43
CA VAL A 155 -8.14 6.75 -14.95
C VAL A 155 -7.98 5.23 -14.87
N THR A 156 -7.54 4.64 -15.97
CA THR A 156 -7.00 3.29 -16.06
C THR A 156 -5.48 3.34 -16.27
N ILE A 157 -4.73 2.64 -15.43
CA ILE A 157 -3.27 2.48 -15.59
C ILE A 157 -2.98 1.06 -16.03
N GLY A 158 -2.44 0.93 -17.24
CA GLY A 158 -2.12 -0.34 -17.86
C GLY A 158 -1.09 -1.17 -17.08
N GLU A 159 -1.06 -2.47 -17.37
CA GLU A 159 -0.19 -3.41 -16.67
C GLU A 159 1.29 -3.07 -16.81
N ASN A 160 2.07 -3.40 -15.78
CA ASN A 160 3.52 -3.15 -15.71
C ASN A 160 3.93 -1.66 -15.78
N SER A 161 2.97 -0.73 -15.81
CA SER A 161 3.26 0.68 -15.97
C SER A 161 3.72 1.32 -14.66
N ILE A 162 4.53 2.38 -14.81
CA ILE A 162 5.16 3.09 -13.71
C ILE A 162 4.71 4.56 -13.76
N VAL A 163 4.22 5.07 -12.64
CA VAL A 163 3.95 6.50 -12.46
C VAL A 163 5.07 7.11 -11.63
N GLY A 164 5.71 8.15 -12.14
CA GLY A 164 6.79 8.87 -11.45
C GLY A 164 6.32 9.56 -10.18
N ALA A 165 7.23 9.76 -9.23
CA ALA A 165 6.94 10.46 -7.98
C ALA A 165 6.41 11.89 -8.22
N GLY A 166 5.46 12.32 -7.38
CA GLY A 166 4.84 13.65 -7.43
C GLY A 166 3.95 13.91 -8.66
N SER A 167 3.64 12.88 -9.45
CA SER A 167 2.83 13.04 -10.67
C SER A 167 1.33 13.17 -10.36
N VAL A 168 0.59 13.85 -11.22
CA VAL A 168 -0.88 13.89 -11.19
C VAL A 168 -1.41 13.27 -12.47
N VAL A 169 -2.05 12.11 -12.36
CA VAL A 169 -2.58 11.35 -13.48
C VAL A 169 -4.06 11.67 -13.64
N VAL A 170 -4.41 12.27 -14.78
CA VAL A 170 -5.78 12.67 -15.13
C VAL A 170 -6.31 11.97 -16.39
N ASP A 171 -5.45 11.22 -17.09
CA ASP A 171 -5.76 10.46 -18.29
C ASP A 171 -5.18 9.05 -18.17
N ASP A 172 -5.71 8.11 -18.95
CA ASP A 172 -5.25 6.72 -18.99
C ASP A 172 -3.77 6.61 -19.36
N ILE A 173 -3.08 5.67 -18.71
CA ILE A 173 -1.69 5.31 -19.05
C ILE A 173 -1.70 3.94 -19.74
N PRO A 174 -1.12 3.81 -20.95
CA PRO A 174 -1.05 2.52 -21.63
C PRO A 174 -0.22 1.51 -20.83
N ALA A 175 -0.39 0.22 -21.14
CA ALA A 175 0.44 -0.84 -20.56
C ALA A 175 1.92 -0.67 -20.94
N ASN A 176 2.80 -1.16 -20.09
CA ASN A 176 4.25 -1.14 -20.31
C ASN A 176 4.77 0.29 -20.57
N ALA A 177 4.29 1.28 -19.82
CA ALA A 177 4.71 2.66 -19.99
C ALA A 177 5.19 3.27 -18.67
N ILE A 178 6.06 4.27 -18.77
CA ILE A 178 6.39 5.15 -17.67
C ILE A 178 5.76 6.50 -17.96
N ALA A 179 4.94 6.97 -17.04
CA ALA A 179 4.37 8.31 -17.08
C ALA A 179 4.87 9.17 -15.92
N ALA A 180 5.08 10.46 -16.16
CA ALA A 180 5.48 11.40 -15.12
C ALA A 180 5.01 12.82 -15.43
N GLY A 181 4.85 13.65 -14.40
CA GLY A 181 4.52 15.07 -14.52
C GLY A 181 3.14 15.47 -13.97
N VAL A 182 2.80 16.75 -14.14
CA VAL A 182 1.52 17.35 -13.70
C VAL A 182 0.97 18.23 -14.85
N PRO A 183 0.04 17.73 -15.68
CA PRO A 183 -0.45 16.36 -15.71
C PRO A 183 0.62 15.36 -16.16
N ALA A 184 0.48 14.10 -15.76
CA ALA A 184 1.40 13.02 -16.13
C ALA A 184 1.26 12.68 -17.60
N VAL A 185 2.39 12.57 -18.30
CA VAL A 185 2.44 12.12 -19.70
C VAL A 185 3.40 10.95 -19.84
N VAL A 186 3.19 10.10 -20.84
CA VAL A 186 4.13 9.00 -21.13
C VAL A 186 5.48 9.59 -21.51
N VAL A 187 6.50 9.26 -20.72
CA VAL A 187 7.90 9.69 -20.93
C VAL A 187 8.77 8.57 -21.50
N ARG A 188 8.32 7.31 -21.38
CA ARG A 188 9.05 6.14 -21.88
C ARG A 188 8.13 4.95 -22.06
N GLU A 189 8.30 4.20 -23.14
CA GLU A 189 7.75 2.86 -23.31
C GLU A 189 8.74 1.81 -22.79
N LEU A 190 8.22 0.78 -22.13
CA LEU A 190 8.97 -0.38 -21.66
C LEU A 190 8.84 -1.50 -22.70
N ASP A 191 9.96 -2.13 -23.04
CA ASP A 191 9.96 -3.27 -23.97
C ASP A 191 9.22 -4.47 -23.35
N PRO A 192 8.10 -4.95 -23.90
CA PRO A 192 7.40 -6.14 -23.40
C PRO A 192 8.22 -7.43 -23.47
N ALA A 193 9.24 -7.50 -24.32
CA ALA A 193 10.10 -8.68 -24.49
C ALA A 193 11.16 -8.84 -23.40
N GLU A 194 11.50 -7.75 -22.70
CA GLU A 194 12.48 -7.80 -21.61
C GLU A 194 11.97 -8.65 -20.43
N PRO A 195 12.78 -9.59 -19.90
CA PRO A 195 12.39 -10.40 -18.75
C PRO A 195 12.02 -9.53 -17.55
N ARG A 196 10.84 -9.76 -16.99
CA ARG A 196 10.35 -9.04 -15.81
C ARG A 196 10.28 -9.99 -14.62
N ARG A 197 10.70 -9.46 -13.47
CA ARG A 197 10.35 -10.03 -12.18
C ARG A 197 9.32 -9.15 -11.53
N THR A 198 8.15 -9.73 -11.27
CA THR A 198 7.03 -9.08 -10.63
C THR A 198 7.04 -9.38 -9.14
N ARG A 199 6.17 -8.66 -8.42
CA ARG A 199 5.92 -8.97 -7.02
C ARG A 199 5.25 -10.33 -6.83
N MET A 200 4.46 -10.80 -7.80
CA MET A 200 3.82 -12.12 -7.74
C MET A 200 4.86 -13.25 -7.76
N ASP A 201 5.94 -13.10 -8.54
CA ASP A 201 7.07 -14.06 -8.57
C ASP A 201 7.80 -14.17 -7.23
N TYR A 202 7.63 -13.17 -6.37
CA TYR A 202 8.18 -13.18 -5.02
C TYR A 202 7.37 -14.09 -4.08
N PHE A 203 6.08 -14.27 -4.35
CA PHE A 203 5.14 -15.04 -3.55
C PHE A 203 4.76 -16.39 -4.17
N THR A 204 5.54 -16.89 -5.13
CA THR A 204 5.35 -18.25 -5.68
C THR A 204 5.58 -19.32 -4.62
N ASP A 205 6.48 -19.05 -3.66
CA ASP A 205 6.71 -19.88 -2.47
C ASP A 205 6.78 -18.97 -1.22
N PRO A 206 5.62 -18.59 -0.64
CA PRO A 206 5.57 -17.70 0.51
C PRO A 206 6.28 -18.27 1.73
N ALA A 207 6.26 -19.60 1.91
CA ALA A 207 6.89 -20.25 3.05
C ALA A 207 8.41 -20.16 2.98
N LYS A 208 8.99 -20.40 1.79
CA LYS A 208 10.41 -20.18 1.55
C LYS A 208 10.78 -18.71 1.71
N LEU A 209 9.95 -17.80 1.18
CA LEU A 209 10.19 -16.38 1.33
C LEU A 209 10.27 -15.96 2.81
N ASP A 210 9.31 -16.41 3.62
CA ASP A 210 9.30 -16.14 5.05
C ASP A 210 10.54 -16.74 5.73
N ALA A 211 10.95 -17.96 5.37
CA ALA A 211 12.14 -18.60 5.90
C ALA A 211 13.44 -17.85 5.54
N ASP A 212 13.58 -17.42 4.29
CA ASP A 212 14.72 -16.63 3.80
C ASP A 212 14.79 -15.28 4.53
N MET A 213 13.65 -14.60 4.68
CA MET A 213 13.53 -13.36 5.44
C MET A 213 13.86 -13.54 6.92
N GLU A 214 13.46 -14.65 7.53
CA GLU A 214 13.83 -14.98 8.90
C GLU A 214 15.34 -15.26 9.05
N GLY A 215 15.95 -15.90 8.05
CA GLY A 215 17.38 -16.13 7.97
C GLY A 215 18.19 -14.83 7.95
N LEU A 216 17.82 -13.91 7.06
CA LEU A 216 18.44 -12.58 6.96
C LEU A 216 18.31 -11.80 8.27
N HIS A 217 17.12 -11.74 8.87
CA HIS A 217 16.94 -11.06 10.16
C HIS A 217 17.77 -11.69 11.29
N ARG A 218 17.91 -13.02 11.31
CA ARG A 218 18.72 -13.71 12.31
C ARG A 218 20.19 -13.31 12.20
N GLN A 219 20.70 -13.20 10.97
CA GLN A 219 22.07 -12.73 10.71
C GLN A 219 22.23 -11.25 11.08
N MET A 220 21.30 -10.39 10.66
CA MET A 220 21.35 -8.95 10.97
C MET A 220 21.32 -8.63 12.47
N LEU A 221 20.59 -9.45 13.25
CA LEU A 221 20.46 -9.28 14.70
C LEU A 221 21.44 -10.15 15.50
N GLN A 222 22.40 -10.79 14.82
CA GLN A 222 23.40 -11.62 15.49
C GLN A 222 24.24 -10.77 16.46
N GLY A 223 24.45 -11.30 17.67
CA GLY A 223 25.17 -10.60 18.73
C GLY A 223 24.34 -9.57 19.52
N ASN A 224 23.09 -9.31 19.13
CA ASN A 224 22.20 -8.47 19.94
C ASN A 224 21.77 -9.21 21.23
N SER A 225 21.73 -8.47 22.34
CA SER A 225 21.28 -8.99 23.64
C SER A 225 20.16 -8.13 24.22
N PHE A 226 19.36 -8.71 25.12
CA PHE A 226 18.24 -7.98 25.73
C PHE A 226 18.72 -6.79 26.57
N LEU A 227 19.79 -6.98 27.35
CA LEU A 227 20.42 -5.89 28.11
C LEU A 227 21.04 -4.83 27.19
N GLY A 228 21.64 -5.25 26.07
CA GLY A 228 22.15 -4.33 25.06
C GLY A 228 21.06 -3.45 24.46
N TRP A 229 19.93 -4.06 24.08
CA TRP A 229 18.74 -3.36 23.61
C TRP A 229 18.16 -2.41 24.67
N LEU A 230 18.00 -2.87 25.91
CA LEU A 230 17.46 -2.06 27.00
C LEU A 230 18.35 -0.84 27.28
N ARG A 231 19.67 -1.02 27.25
CA ARG A 231 20.63 0.08 27.39
C ARG A 231 20.49 1.10 26.25
N VAL A 232 20.31 0.67 25.00
CA VAL A 232 20.08 1.59 23.87
C VAL A 232 18.80 2.41 24.08
N LEU A 233 17.75 1.81 24.63
CA LEU A 233 16.49 2.51 24.90
C LEU A 233 16.62 3.57 26.00
N ILE A 234 17.35 3.27 27.07
CA ILE A 234 17.45 4.14 28.25
C ILE A 234 18.55 5.19 28.10
N ALA A 235 19.70 4.81 27.51
CA ALA A 235 20.90 5.63 27.42
C ALA A 235 21.61 5.42 26.06
N PRO A 236 21.05 5.97 24.96
CA PRO A 236 21.62 5.84 23.62
C PRO A 236 22.96 6.60 23.48
N ARG A 237 23.88 6.02 22.73
CA ARG A 237 25.22 6.58 22.43
C ARG A 237 25.39 6.80 20.93
N ARG A 238 26.35 7.65 20.56
CA ARG A 238 26.72 7.84 19.15
C ARG A 238 27.28 6.53 18.60
N GLY A 239 26.67 5.99 17.53
CA GLY A 239 27.05 4.71 16.93
C GLY A 239 26.14 3.54 17.30
N ASP A 240 25.20 3.74 18.23
CA ASP A 240 24.02 2.87 18.35
C ASP A 240 23.10 3.03 17.12
#